data_AF-A0A164J0Q1-F1
#
_entry.id   AF-A0A164J0Q1-F1
#
_cell.length_a   1.000
_cell.length_b   1.000
_cell.length_c   1.000
_cell.angle_alpha   90.00
_cell.angle_beta   90.00
_cell.angle_gamma   90.00
#
_symmetry.space_group_name_H-M   'P 1'
#
loop_
_entity.id
_entity.type
_entity.pdbx_description
1 polymer ?
#
loop_
_entity_poly.entity_id
_entity_poly.type
_entity_poly.pdbx_seq_one_letter_code
_entity_poly.pdbx_strand_id
1 'polypeptide(L)'
;FKIIGKPNKLDYSSLKSFRPISLVSNLSKILEKIILSRLLWLANSNDWFSSDQHGFREGKSTETTRHSLVSFIETAFSDKQSCATAFLDIQSAFDSAWHPAIISPLSEKGCPSPLLHLIHSFLSDRQVILTVEGFSLTKPVRLGCPQGGVLSPFLWNVLIDNLLRPHSSSPVKIIAYADDITIALRHKDPMLATRFLQEACDRTALWLESLKISLNALKSVFVLFAPRLSPNFDLSITINDVLVFPSTSRPSQLSR
;
A
#
# COMPACT_ATOMS: atom_id res chain seq x y z
N PHE A 1 16.34 -2.19 -19.33
CA PHE A 1 15.84 -2.76 -18.06
C PHE A 1 16.65 -4.00 -17.71
N LYS A 2 16.63 -4.45 -16.45
CA LYS A 2 17.16 -5.76 -16.04
C LYS A 2 16.04 -6.60 -15.46
N ILE A 3 15.97 -7.88 -15.82
CA ILE A 3 14.99 -8.81 -15.25
C ILE A 3 15.67 -9.59 -14.13
N ILE A 4 15.04 -9.63 -12.95
CA ILE A 4 15.55 -10.39 -11.79
C ILE A 4 14.49 -11.41 -11.34
N GLY A 5 14.90 -12.65 -11.09
CA GLY A 5 14.03 -13.67 -10.52
C GLY A 5 13.63 -13.35 -9.07
N LYS A 6 12.35 -13.54 -8.73
CA LYS A 6 11.88 -13.44 -7.34
C LYS A 6 12.47 -14.61 -6.54
N PRO A 7 13.02 -14.37 -5.35
CA PRO A 7 13.57 -15.44 -4.52
C PRO A 7 12.49 -16.46 -4.15
N ASN A 8 12.88 -17.71 -3.95
CA ASN A 8 12.04 -18.82 -3.48
C ASN A 8 10.86 -19.18 -4.41
N LYS A 9 10.97 -18.93 -5.72
CA LYS A 9 10.05 -19.49 -6.71
C LYS A 9 10.56 -20.85 -7.20
N LEU A 10 9.69 -21.86 -7.07
CA LEU A 10 9.94 -23.23 -7.54
C LEU A 10 9.87 -23.32 -9.07
N ASP A 11 9.18 -22.40 -9.72
CA ASP A 11 8.98 -22.37 -11.17
C ASP A 11 9.21 -20.96 -11.75
N TYR A 12 10.10 -20.88 -12.74
CA TYR A 12 10.45 -19.68 -13.49
C TYR A 12 9.91 -19.70 -14.93
N SER A 13 9.02 -20.63 -15.26
CA SER A 13 8.26 -20.63 -16.52
C SER A 13 7.24 -19.48 -16.59
N SER A 14 6.78 -19.00 -15.42
CA SER A 14 5.79 -17.92 -15.32
C SER A 14 6.44 -16.53 -15.26
N LEU A 15 5.91 -15.59 -16.06
CA LEU A 15 6.29 -14.16 -16.01
C LEU A 15 6.12 -13.55 -14.61
N LYS A 16 5.19 -14.05 -13.79
CA LYS A 16 4.95 -13.58 -12.41
C LYS A 16 6.12 -13.88 -11.47
N SER A 17 7.03 -14.77 -11.85
CA SER A 17 8.23 -15.14 -11.08
C SER A 17 9.38 -14.16 -11.25
N PHE A 18 9.26 -13.14 -12.11
CA PHE A 18 10.29 -12.13 -12.33
C PHE A 18 9.86 -10.73 -11.85
N ARG A 19 10.85 -9.87 -11.63
CA ARG A 19 10.69 -8.43 -11.37
C ARG A 19 11.53 -7.63 -12.37
N PRO A 20 10.93 -6.73 -13.16
CA PRO A 20 11.66 -5.86 -14.05
C PRO A 20 12.20 -4.64 -13.28
N ILE A 21 13.52 -4.47 -13.24
CA ILE A 21 14.16 -3.30 -12.63
C ILE A 21 14.45 -2.25 -13.71
N SER A 22 13.97 -1.03 -13.47
CA SER A 22 14.29 0.14 -14.28
C SER A 22 15.73 0.58 -14.03
N LEU A 23 16.58 0.41 -15.03
CA LEU A 23 17.93 1.00 -15.03
C LEU A 23 17.81 2.41 -15.62
N VAL A 24 17.53 3.39 -14.78
CA VAL A 24 17.46 4.80 -15.18
C VAL A 24 18.87 5.39 -15.24
N SER A 25 19.12 6.31 -16.17
CA SER A 25 20.41 6.99 -16.31
C SER A 25 20.80 7.73 -15.02
N ASN A 26 22.10 7.92 -14.78
CA ASN A 26 22.57 8.65 -13.59
C ASN A 26 22.09 10.10 -13.59
N LEU A 27 22.00 10.75 -14.75
CA LEU A 27 21.46 12.12 -14.86
C LEU A 27 19.99 12.17 -14.46
N SER A 28 19.18 11.21 -14.92
CA SER A 28 17.78 11.09 -14.51
C SER A 28 17.65 10.88 -13.00
N LYS A 29 18.49 10.02 -12.40
CA LYS A 29 18.50 9.82 -10.94
C LYS A 29 18.86 11.09 -10.17
N ILE A 30 19.79 11.90 -10.68
CA ILE A 30 20.13 13.20 -10.09
C ILE A 30 18.93 14.14 -10.16
N LEU A 31 18.28 14.23 -11.32
CA LEU A 31 17.06 15.02 -11.47
C LEU A 31 15.95 14.56 -10.52
N GLU A 32 15.67 13.26 -10.46
CA GLU A 32 14.69 12.67 -9.54
C GLU A 32 14.99 13.02 -8.08
N LYS A 33 16.26 13.01 -7.67
CA LYS A 33 16.67 13.44 -6.32
C LYS A 33 16.35 14.91 -6.06
N ILE A 34 16.65 15.80 -7.00
CA ILE A 34 16.34 17.24 -6.87
C ILE A 34 14.82 17.45 -6.74
N ILE A 35 14.03 16.75 -7.55
CA ILE A 35 12.56 16.79 -7.50
C ILE A 35 12.07 16.30 -6.14
N LEU A 36 12.56 15.13 -5.71
CA LEU A 36 12.19 14.52 -4.45
C LEU A 36 12.49 15.43 -3.26
N SER A 37 13.66 16.08 -3.22
CA SER A 37 14.01 17.03 -2.16
C SER A 37 13.02 18.19 -2.06
N ARG A 38 12.58 18.75 -3.20
CA ARG A 38 11.58 19.83 -3.23
C ARG A 38 10.21 19.34 -2.77
N LEU A 39 9.80 18.16 -3.22
CA LEU A 39 8.52 17.55 -2.84
C LEU A 39 8.47 17.19 -1.36
N LEU A 40 9.55 16.66 -0.79
CA LEU A 40 9.65 16.37 0.64
C LEU A 40 9.55 17.65 1.46
N TRP A 41 10.22 18.73 1.04
CA TRP A 41 10.09 20.03 1.70
C TRP A 41 8.64 20.54 1.69
N LEU A 42 7.95 20.48 0.54
CA LEU A 42 6.53 20.85 0.44
C LEU A 42 5.63 19.96 1.30
N ALA A 43 5.86 18.64 1.25
CA ALA A 43 5.06 17.66 1.97
C ALA A 43 5.17 17.81 3.48
N ASN A 44 6.38 18.11 3.98
CA ASN A 44 6.61 18.34 5.40
C ASN A 44 6.08 19.71 5.85
N SER A 45 6.23 20.74 5.01
CA SER A 45 5.78 22.10 5.36
C SER A 45 4.25 22.23 5.40
N ASN A 46 3.54 21.42 4.61
CA ASN A 46 2.08 21.48 4.45
C ASN A 46 1.35 20.22 5.00
N ASP A 47 2.04 19.39 5.77
CA ASP A 47 1.53 18.14 6.37
C ASP A 47 0.73 17.25 5.38
N TRP A 48 1.36 16.92 4.25
CA TRP A 48 0.68 16.23 3.16
C TRP A 48 0.23 14.81 3.50
N PHE A 49 0.91 14.13 4.42
CA PHE A 49 0.76 12.69 4.62
C PHE A 49 0.22 12.33 6.00
N SER A 50 -0.79 11.46 6.02
CA SER A 50 -1.37 10.89 7.24
C SER A 50 -0.27 10.32 8.16
N SER A 51 -0.46 10.46 9.47
CA SER A 51 0.43 9.88 10.47
C SER A 51 0.48 8.34 10.42
N ASP A 52 -0.56 7.72 9.86
CA ASP A 52 -0.69 6.29 9.61
C ASP A 52 -0.14 5.85 8.24
N GLN A 53 0.50 6.76 7.49
CA GLN A 53 1.41 6.40 6.39
C GLN A 53 2.81 6.19 6.96
N HIS A 54 3.35 4.97 6.86
CA HIS A 54 4.66 4.63 7.43
C HIS A 54 5.71 4.26 6.37
N GLY A 55 5.28 3.76 5.22
CA GLY A 55 6.19 3.36 4.14
C GLY A 55 6.94 4.56 3.58
N PHE A 56 8.24 4.42 3.32
CA PHE A 56 9.07 5.43 2.64
C PHE A 56 9.01 6.85 3.24
N ARG A 57 8.72 6.97 4.54
CA ARG A 57 8.74 8.23 5.26
C ARG A 57 9.95 8.30 6.18
N GLU A 58 10.54 9.48 6.26
CA GLU A 58 11.60 9.76 7.23
C GLU A 58 11.06 9.59 8.66
N GLY A 59 11.85 8.95 9.54
CA GLY A 59 11.45 8.67 10.92
C GLY A 59 10.37 7.59 11.08
N LYS A 60 9.97 6.91 10.01
CA LYS A 60 9.01 5.80 10.04
C LYS A 60 9.68 4.50 9.58
N SER A 61 9.18 3.39 10.12
CA SER A 61 9.67 2.04 9.86
C SER A 61 8.56 1.01 10.08
N THR A 62 8.83 -0.24 9.73
CA THR A 62 7.95 -1.37 10.06
C THR A 62 7.63 -1.45 11.56
N GLU A 63 8.60 -1.11 12.43
CA GLU A 63 8.39 -1.06 13.88
C GLU A 63 7.39 0.01 14.29
N THR A 64 7.42 1.19 13.66
CA THR A 64 6.44 2.24 13.95
C THR A 64 5.03 1.83 13.50
N THR A 65 4.90 1.10 12.38
CA THR A 65 3.63 0.52 11.90
C THR A 65 3.10 -0.48 12.91
N ARG A 66 3.96 -1.41 13.34
CA ARG A 66 3.64 -2.42 14.35
C ARG A 66 3.21 -1.77 15.66
N HIS A 67 3.94 -0.78 16.14
CA HIS A 67 3.60 -0.06 17.37
C HIS A 67 2.23 0.64 17.28
N SER A 68 1.95 1.31 16.15
CA SER A 68 0.65 1.95 15.89
C SER A 68 -0.52 0.95 15.95
N LEU A 69 -0.35 -0.24 15.36
CA LEU A 69 -1.34 -1.31 15.39
C LEU A 69 -1.50 -1.92 16.79
N VAL A 70 -0.39 -2.27 17.44
CA VAL A 70 -0.40 -2.88 18.78
C VAL A 70 -1.05 -1.94 19.80
N SER A 71 -0.71 -0.66 19.77
CA SER A 71 -1.33 0.34 20.65
C SER A 71 -2.85 0.42 20.44
N PHE A 72 -3.32 0.33 19.19
CA PHE A 72 -4.74 0.31 18.89
C PHE A 72 -5.45 -0.94 19.45
N ILE A 73 -4.80 -2.11 19.35
CA ILE A 73 -5.30 -3.39 19.90
C ILE A 73 -5.31 -3.36 21.44
N GLU A 74 -4.24 -2.87 22.07
CA GLU A 74 -4.13 -2.76 23.52
C GLU A 74 -5.18 -1.82 24.10
N THR A 75 -5.48 -0.72 23.39
CA THR A 75 -6.57 0.19 23.76
C THR A 75 -7.92 -0.55 23.68
N ALA A 76 -8.17 -1.33 22.62
CA ALA A 76 -9.38 -2.14 22.52
C ALA A 76 -9.52 -3.12 23.71
N PHE A 77 -8.44 -3.79 24.10
CA PHE A 77 -8.46 -4.71 25.25
C PHE A 77 -8.70 -4.01 26.58
N SER A 78 -8.09 -2.83 26.78
CA SER A 78 -8.33 -1.99 27.96
C SER A 78 -9.80 -1.59 28.07
N ASP A 79 -10.44 -1.32 26.93
CA ASP A 79 -11.87 -0.98 26.82
C ASP A 79 -12.81 -2.22 26.83
N LYS A 80 -12.27 -3.43 27.07
CA LYS A 80 -12.98 -4.72 27.01
C LYS A 80 -13.67 -4.96 25.65
N GLN A 81 -13.04 -4.49 24.58
CA GLN A 81 -13.46 -4.67 23.19
C GLN A 81 -12.61 -5.76 22.52
N SER A 82 -13.12 -6.27 21.41
CA SER A 82 -12.35 -7.07 20.45
C SER A 82 -11.88 -6.18 19.31
N CYS A 83 -10.80 -6.56 18.65
CA CYS A 83 -10.25 -5.89 17.49
C CYS A 83 -10.20 -6.87 16.29
N ALA A 84 -11.02 -6.61 15.28
CA ALA A 84 -10.99 -7.31 14.00
C ALA A 84 -9.99 -6.58 13.09
N THR A 85 -9.03 -7.30 12.52
CA THR A 85 -7.96 -6.72 11.69
C THR A 85 -7.80 -7.48 10.39
N ALA A 86 -7.78 -6.76 9.27
CA ALA A 86 -7.44 -7.28 7.95
C ALA A 86 -6.10 -6.71 7.48
N PHE A 87 -5.22 -7.61 7.03
CA PHE A 87 -3.98 -7.29 6.35
C PHE A 87 -4.20 -7.55 4.85
N LEU A 88 -4.13 -6.51 4.03
CA LEU A 88 -4.43 -6.53 2.61
C LEU A 88 -3.14 -6.38 1.80
N ASP A 89 -2.90 -7.31 0.86
CA ASP A 89 -1.77 -7.28 -0.09
C ASP A 89 -2.24 -6.63 -1.40
N ILE A 90 -1.61 -5.54 -1.84
CA ILE A 90 -1.87 -4.97 -3.16
C ILE A 90 -1.18 -5.80 -4.24
N GLN A 91 -1.90 -6.13 -5.30
CA GLN A 91 -1.32 -6.84 -6.44
C GLN A 91 -0.46 -5.90 -7.30
N SER A 92 0.81 -6.26 -7.45
CA SER A 92 1.77 -5.56 -8.33
C SER A 92 1.80 -4.05 -8.08
N ALA A 93 1.98 -3.67 -6.80
CA ALA A 93 2.19 -2.28 -6.44
C ALA A 93 3.37 -1.66 -7.20
N PHE A 94 3.35 -0.34 -7.35
CA PHE A 94 4.17 0.44 -8.27
C PHE A 94 3.91 0.18 -9.75
N ASP A 95 3.75 -1.06 -10.21
CA ASP A 95 3.48 -1.36 -11.62
C ASP A 95 2.06 -0.93 -12.04
N SER A 96 1.11 -1.00 -11.10
CA SER A 96 -0.30 -0.62 -11.32
C SER A 96 -0.60 0.86 -11.09
N ALA A 97 0.37 1.70 -10.74
CA ALA A 97 0.12 3.09 -10.37
C ALA A 97 -0.41 3.92 -11.56
N TRP A 98 -1.70 4.27 -11.53
CA TRP A 98 -2.34 5.05 -12.60
C TRP A 98 -1.97 6.53 -12.48
N HIS A 99 -1.30 7.10 -13.49
CA HIS A 99 -0.68 8.44 -13.39
C HIS A 99 -1.66 9.57 -13.03
N PRO A 100 -2.89 9.65 -13.58
CA PRO A 100 -3.88 10.65 -13.16
C PRO A 100 -4.19 10.60 -11.65
N ALA A 101 -4.20 9.41 -11.05
CA ALA A 101 -4.39 9.21 -9.61
C ALA A 101 -3.18 9.67 -8.76
N ILE A 102 -2.06 10.03 -9.38
CA ILE A 102 -0.90 10.66 -8.71
C ILE A 102 -0.95 12.17 -8.92
N ILE A 103 -1.23 12.61 -10.14
CA ILE A 103 -1.19 14.04 -10.51
C ILE A 103 -2.34 14.83 -9.85
N SER A 104 -3.56 14.28 -9.79
CA SER A 104 -4.69 14.97 -9.15
C SER A 104 -4.42 15.24 -7.66
N PRO A 105 -4.03 14.24 -6.84
CA PRO A 105 -3.73 14.51 -5.43
C PRO A 105 -2.54 15.45 -5.22
N LEU A 106 -1.50 15.41 -6.07
CA LEU A 106 -0.41 16.39 -5.98
C LEU A 106 -0.91 17.82 -6.22
N SER A 107 -1.81 18.01 -7.19
CA SER A 107 -2.42 19.32 -7.47
C SER A 107 -3.29 19.78 -6.30
N GLU A 108 -4.14 18.90 -5.77
CA GLU A 108 -5.01 19.17 -4.62
C GLU A 108 -4.22 19.53 -3.35
N LYS A 109 -3.04 18.92 -3.17
CA LYS A 109 -2.12 19.21 -2.06
C LYS A 109 -1.30 20.50 -2.26
N GLY A 110 -1.55 21.25 -3.35
CA GLY A 110 -0.91 22.54 -3.61
C GLY A 110 0.50 22.45 -4.21
N CYS A 111 0.82 21.36 -4.90
CA CYS A 111 2.09 21.25 -5.63
C CYS A 111 2.16 22.33 -6.74
N PRO A 112 3.25 23.12 -6.83
CA PRO A 112 3.37 24.16 -7.86
C PRO A 112 3.30 23.59 -9.29
N SER A 113 2.61 24.30 -10.18
CA SER A 113 2.42 23.89 -11.59
C SER A 113 3.71 23.50 -12.32
N PRO A 114 4.85 24.21 -12.20
CA PRO A 114 6.10 23.79 -12.84
C PRO A 114 6.60 22.41 -12.37
N LEU A 115 6.42 22.11 -11.08
CA LEU A 115 6.83 20.84 -10.50
C LEU A 115 5.87 19.72 -10.92
N LEU A 116 4.56 19.99 -10.96
CA LEU A 116 3.56 19.06 -11.49
C LEU A 116 3.82 18.70 -12.95
N HIS A 117 4.13 19.68 -13.81
CA HIS A 117 4.45 19.42 -15.21
C HIS A 117 5.69 18.54 -15.38
N LEU A 118 6.71 18.75 -14.54
CA LEU A 118 7.92 17.94 -14.54
C LEU A 118 7.63 16.49 -14.11
N ILE A 119 6.79 16.29 -13.08
CA ILE A 119 6.37 14.95 -12.63
C ILE A 119 5.51 14.26 -13.69
N HIS A 120 4.56 14.99 -14.30
CA HIS A 120 3.76 14.48 -15.40
C HIS A 120 4.66 14.06 -16.58
N SER A 121 5.60 14.90 -16.99
CA SER A 121 6.58 14.58 -18.04
C SER A 121 7.47 13.39 -17.68
N PHE A 122 7.80 13.19 -16.40
CA PHE A 122 8.56 12.03 -15.94
C PHE A 122 7.77 10.72 -16.04
N LEU A 123 6.45 10.75 -15.83
CA LEU A 123 5.59 9.58 -15.86
C LEU A 123 5.10 9.22 -17.28
N SER A 124 4.88 10.23 -18.12
CA SER A 124 4.33 10.13 -19.47
C SER A 124 5.35 9.69 -20.53
N ASP A 125 4.84 9.12 -21.63
CA ASP A 125 5.59 8.71 -22.83
C ASP A 125 6.82 7.83 -22.59
N ARG A 126 6.82 7.09 -21.47
CA ARG A 126 7.92 6.19 -21.13
C ARG A 126 7.94 4.97 -22.04
N GLN A 127 9.14 4.54 -22.37
CA GLN A 127 9.39 3.29 -23.08
C GLN A 127 10.35 2.41 -22.28
N VAL A 128 10.06 1.12 -22.24
CA VAL A 128 10.96 0.08 -21.75
C VAL A 128 11.67 -0.53 -22.95
N ILE A 129 13.00 -0.57 -22.87
CA ILE A 129 13.83 -1.36 -23.78
C ILE A 129 14.37 -2.57 -23.00
N LEU A 130 14.05 -3.75 -23.52
CA LEU A 130 14.60 -5.03 -23.07
C LEU A 130 15.59 -5.52 -24.12
N THR A 131 16.83 -5.74 -23.73
CA THR A 131 17.87 -6.29 -24.60
C THR A 131 18.29 -7.67 -24.07
N VAL A 132 18.17 -8.70 -24.90
CA VAL A 132 18.56 -10.08 -24.60
C VAL A 132 19.39 -10.59 -25.77
N GLU A 133 20.62 -11.03 -25.50
CA GLU A 133 21.53 -11.61 -26.51
C GLU A 133 21.67 -10.77 -27.80
N GLY A 134 21.71 -9.44 -27.65
CA GLY A 134 21.86 -8.51 -28.78
C GLY A 134 20.55 -8.08 -29.45
N PHE A 135 19.42 -8.74 -29.16
CA PHE A 135 18.10 -8.36 -29.65
C PHE A 135 17.43 -7.38 -28.69
N SER A 136 16.85 -6.30 -29.22
CA SER A 136 16.15 -5.29 -28.41
C SER A 136 14.66 -5.21 -28.75
N LEU A 137 13.83 -5.26 -27.71
CA LEU A 137 12.39 -5.04 -27.80
C LEU A 137 12.02 -3.77 -27.04
N THR A 138 11.34 -2.86 -27.73
CA THR A 138 10.83 -1.61 -27.14
C THR A 138 9.33 -1.69 -26.95
N LYS A 139 8.84 -1.35 -25.75
CA LYS A 139 7.41 -1.28 -25.43
C LYS A 139 7.07 0.01 -24.69
N PRO A 140 5.95 0.67 -25.02
CA PRO A 140 5.47 1.82 -24.26
C PRO A 140 4.98 1.37 -22.88
N VAL A 141 5.16 2.23 -21.88
CA VAL A 141 4.71 2.03 -20.50
C VAL A 141 3.65 3.07 -20.16
N ARG A 142 2.42 2.63 -20.00
CA ARG A 142 1.25 3.50 -19.76
C ARG A 142 0.81 3.55 -18.30
N LEU A 143 1.34 2.67 -17.46
CA LEU A 143 1.01 2.54 -16.06
C LEU A 143 2.27 2.37 -15.23
N GLY A 144 2.14 2.69 -13.95
CA GLY A 144 3.13 2.42 -12.94
C GLY A 144 4.23 3.47 -12.82
N CYS A 145 4.99 3.39 -11.75
CA CYS A 145 6.23 4.14 -11.55
C CYS A 145 7.42 3.23 -11.87
N PRO A 146 8.58 3.76 -12.31
CA PRO A 146 9.75 2.93 -12.56
C PRO A 146 10.17 2.18 -11.29
N GLN A 147 10.26 0.85 -11.35
CA GLN A 147 10.72 0.04 -10.21
C GLN A 147 12.21 0.29 -9.99
N GLY A 148 12.57 0.89 -8.84
CA GLY A 148 13.92 1.37 -8.55
C GLY A 148 14.16 2.85 -8.91
N GLY A 149 13.14 3.57 -9.36
CA GLY A 149 13.16 5.03 -9.44
C GLY A 149 13.28 5.65 -8.04
N VAL A 150 14.00 6.76 -7.95
CA VAL A 150 14.18 7.50 -6.68
C VAL A 150 12.87 8.17 -6.28
N LEU A 151 12.10 8.64 -7.27
CA LEU A 151 10.86 9.37 -7.03
C LEU A 151 9.65 8.44 -6.81
N SER A 152 9.70 7.21 -7.30
CA SER A 152 8.58 6.24 -7.27
C SER A 152 7.97 6.02 -5.88
N PRO A 153 8.76 5.84 -4.79
CA PRO A 153 8.21 5.63 -3.45
C PRO A 153 7.38 6.81 -2.94
N PHE A 154 7.82 8.03 -3.20
CA PHE A 154 7.09 9.24 -2.80
C PHE A 154 5.76 9.35 -3.56
N LEU A 155 5.77 9.11 -4.87
CA LEU A 155 4.56 9.17 -5.69
C LEU A 155 3.54 8.09 -5.31
N TRP A 156 4.02 6.91 -4.90
CA TRP A 156 3.17 5.86 -4.36
C TRP A 156 2.49 6.29 -3.06
N ASN A 157 3.24 6.91 -2.14
CA ASN A 157 2.65 7.45 -0.91
C ASN A 157 1.59 8.50 -1.21
N VAL A 158 1.80 9.37 -2.20
CA VAL A 158 0.78 10.38 -2.61
C VAL A 158 -0.48 9.71 -3.12
N LEU A 159 -0.36 8.65 -3.92
CA LEU A 159 -1.49 7.89 -4.42
C LEU A 159 -2.31 7.26 -3.28
N ILE A 160 -1.65 6.59 -2.34
CA ILE A 160 -2.31 5.83 -1.26
C ILE A 160 -2.79 6.72 -0.10
N ASP A 161 -2.21 7.92 0.10
CA ASP A 161 -2.47 8.77 1.27
C ASP A 161 -3.97 9.04 1.52
N ASN A 162 -4.74 9.26 0.46
CA ASN A 162 -6.16 9.58 0.59
C ASN A 162 -6.98 8.45 1.21
N LEU A 163 -6.54 7.19 1.09
CA LEU A 163 -7.17 6.05 1.76
C LEU A 163 -7.05 6.13 3.29
N LEU A 164 -5.95 6.71 3.78
CA LEU A 164 -5.59 6.76 5.21
C LEU A 164 -6.27 7.90 5.96
N ARG A 165 -7.00 8.76 5.24
CA ARG A 165 -7.72 9.87 5.85
C ARG A 165 -9.02 9.35 6.46
N PRO A 166 -9.47 9.87 7.61
CA PRO A 166 -10.71 9.42 8.23
C PRO A 166 -11.91 9.71 7.32
N HIS A 167 -12.55 8.67 6.81
CA HIS A 167 -13.74 8.81 5.95
C HIS A 167 -15.07 8.73 6.72
N SER A 168 -15.03 8.39 8.01
CA SER A 168 -16.23 8.36 8.87
C SER A 168 -15.87 8.43 10.35
N SER A 169 -16.87 8.72 11.20
CA SER A 169 -16.80 8.72 12.67
C SER A 169 -16.66 7.32 13.30
N SER A 170 -16.52 6.27 12.49
CA SER A 170 -16.34 4.89 12.94
C SER A 170 -14.92 4.68 13.48
N PRO A 171 -14.69 3.83 14.51
CA PRO A 171 -13.36 3.53 15.05
C PRO A 171 -12.57 2.59 14.11
N VAL A 172 -12.46 2.98 12.84
CA VAL A 172 -11.64 2.31 11.83
C VAL A 172 -10.26 2.97 11.85
N LYS A 173 -9.22 2.16 12.00
CA LYS A 173 -7.83 2.56 11.79
C LYS A 173 -7.33 1.93 10.50
N ILE A 174 -6.81 2.75 9.59
CA ILE A 174 -6.16 2.28 8.37
C ILE A 174 -4.71 2.73 8.42
N ILE A 175 -3.80 1.76 8.30
CA ILE A 175 -2.36 1.97 8.31
C ILE A 175 -1.80 1.46 6.99
N ALA A 176 -0.86 2.17 6.38
CA ALA A 176 -0.14 1.67 5.22
C ALA A 176 1.37 1.67 5.43
N TYR A 177 2.01 0.65 4.88
CA TYR A 177 3.44 0.59 4.69
C TYR A 177 3.72 0.11 3.26
N ALA A 178 4.12 1.04 2.39
CA ALA A 178 4.28 0.74 0.97
C ALA A 178 3.00 0.15 0.38
N ASP A 179 3.04 -1.11 -0.06
CA ASP A 179 1.93 -1.86 -0.66
C ASP A 179 1.08 -2.66 0.33
N ASP A 180 1.51 -2.74 1.59
CA ASP A 180 0.76 -3.38 2.67
C ASP A 180 -0.24 -2.39 3.28
N ILE A 181 -1.53 -2.75 3.27
CA ILE A 181 -2.59 -2.01 3.95
C ILE A 181 -3.10 -2.83 5.12
N THR A 182 -3.20 -2.21 6.30
CA THR A 182 -3.82 -2.81 7.48
C THR A 182 -5.06 -2.02 7.86
N ILE A 183 -6.20 -2.70 7.96
CA ILE A 183 -7.46 -2.13 8.45
C ILE A 183 -7.77 -2.80 9.78
N ALA A 184 -7.87 -2.02 10.84
CA ALA A 184 -8.20 -2.50 12.17
C ALA A 184 -9.45 -1.80 12.69
N LEU A 185 -10.35 -2.58 13.30
CA LEU A 185 -11.58 -2.07 13.86
C LEU A 185 -11.80 -2.64 15.25
N ARG A 186 -12.20 -1.79 16.19
CA ARG A 186 -12.50 -2.19 17.57
C ARG A 186 -13.98 -2.05 17.91
N HIS A 187 -14.54 -3.08 18.53
CA HIS A 187 -15.93 -3.09 18.99
C HIS A 187 -16.14 -4.09 20.14
N LYS A 188 -17.13 -3.85 21.02
CA LYS A 188 -17.44 -4.75 22.15
C LYS A 188 -17.90 -6.13 21.68
N ASP A 189 -18.74 -6.15 20.65
CA ASP A 189 -19.20 -7.36 19.98
C ASP A 189 -18.24 -7.72 18.81
N PRO A 190 -17.58 -8.90 18.84
CA PRO A 190 -16.71 -9.39 17.77
C PRO A 190 -17.40 -9.53 16.40
N MET A 191 -18.69 -9.86 16.37
CA MET A 191 -19.43 -9.99 15.11
C MET A 191 -19.61 -8.63 14.46
N LEU A 192 -20.00 -7.62 15.24
CA LEU A 192 -20.08 -6.23 14.75
C LEU A 192 -18.70 -5.69 14.37
N ALA A 193 -17.64 -6.04 15.12
CA ALA A 193 -16.28 -5.68 14.74
C ALA A 193 -15.94 -6.20 13.33
N THR A 194 -16.25 -7.47 13.08
CA THR A 194 -15.99 -8.16 11.81
C THR A 194 -16.85 -7.59 10.69
N ARG A 195 -18.13 -7.33 10.94
CA ARG A 195 -19.03 -6.70 9.96
C ARG A 195 -18.54 -5.31 9.55
N PHE A 196 -18.22 -4.44 10.50
CA PHE A 196 -17.72 -3.11 10.15
C PHE A 196 -16.33 -3.17 9.49
N LEU A 197 -15.51 -4.17 9.83
CA LEU A 197 -14.26 -4.44 9.13
C LEU A 197 -14.52 -4.81 7.66
N GLN A 198 -15.51 -5.69 7.40
CA GLN A 198 -15.93 -6.04 6.04
C GLN A 198 -16.33 -4.78 5.25
N GLU A 199 -17.21 -3.95 5.82
CA GLU A 199 -17.63 -2.70 5.18
C GLU A 199 -16.45 -1.76 4.88
N ALA A 200 -15.43 -1.73 5.74
CA ALA A 200 -14.20 -0.97 5.50
C ALA A 200 -13.32 -1.59 4.41
N CYS A 201 -13.23 -2.92 4.36
CA CYS A 201 -12.53 -3.64 3.29
C CYS A 201 -13.19 -3.41 1.93
N ASP A 202 -14.52 -3.48 1.86
CA ASP A 202 -15.29 -3.26 0.62
C ASP A 202 -15.09 -1.84 0.09
N ARG A 203 -15.19 -0.83 0.97
CA ARG A 203 -14.89 0.56 0.58
C ARG A 203 -13.46 0.73 0.10
N THR A 204 -12.51 0.08 0.76
CA THR A 204 -11.10 0.12 0.36
C THR A 204 -10.89 -0.54 -1.00
N ALA A 205 -11.51 -1.69 -1.25
CA ALA A 205 -11.43 -2.41 -2.51
C ALA A 205 -12.04 -1.59 -3.66
N LEU A 206 -13.24 -1.02 -3.47
CA LEU A 206 -13.90 -0.15 -4.44
C LEU A 206 -13.05 1.11 -4.75
N TRP A 207 -12.46 1.71 -3.71
CA TRP A 207 -11.58 2.85 -3.89
C TRP A 207 -10.33 2.48 -4.69
N LEU A 208 -9.66 1.37 -4.35
CA LEU A 208 -8.51 0.88 -5.11
C LEU A 208 -8.86 0.55 -6.55
N GLU A 209 -10.04 -0.05 -6.80
CA GLU A 209 -10.53 -0.36 -8.14
C GLU A 209 -10.73 0.91 -8.98
N SER A 210 -11.23 2.00 -8.37
CA SER A 210 -11.32 3.31 -9.04
C SER A 210 -9.95 3.86 -9.47
N LEU A 211 -8.88 3.45 -8.78
CA LEU A 211 -7.49 3.77 -9.11
C LEU A 211 -6.83 2.74 -10.03
N LYS A 212 -7.59 1.73 -10.49
CA LYS A 212 -7.14 0.59 -11.30
C LYS A 212 -6.12 -0.30 -10.57
N ILE A 213 -6.22 -0.34 -9.24
CA ILE A 213 -5.41 -1.18 -8.36
C ILE A 213 -6.28 -2.33 -7.85
N SER A 214 -5.73 -3.54 -7.85
CA SER A 214 -6.43 -4.73 -7.36
C SER A 214 -5.75 -5.29 -6.11
N LEU A 215 -6.57 -5.81 -5.20
CA LEU A 215 -6.10 -6.56 -4.03
C LEU A 215 -5.81 -8.02 -4.39
N ASN A 216 -4.87 -8.62 -3.68
CA ASN A 216 -4.53 -10.02 -3.77
C ASN A 216 -5.14 -10.79 -2.60
N ALA A 217 -6.39 -11.21 -2.78
CA ALA A 217 -7.16 -11.88 -1.74
C ALA A 217 -6.49 -13.12 -1.13
N LEU A 218 -5.75 -13.89 -1.94
CA LEU A 218 -5.06 -15.10 -1.49
C LEU A 218 -3.87 -14.84 -0.55
N LYS A 219 -3.33 -13.62 -0.56
CA LYS A 219 -2.29 -13.20 0.38
C LYS A 219 -2.80 -12.34 1.52
N SER A 220 -4.05 -11.86 1.42
CA SER A 220 -4.67 -11.11 2.48
C SER A 220 -5.00 -12.01 3.67
N VAL A 221 -4.89 -11.48 4.87
CA VAL A 221 -5.08 -12.23 6.12
C VAL A 221 -6.07 -11.49 7.02
N PHE A 222 -7.00 -12.25 7.61
CA PHE A 222 -7.89 -11.75 8.65
C PHE A 222 -7.46 -12.29 10.01
N VAL A 223 -7.47 -11.44 11.04
CA VAL A 223 -7.20 -11.82 12.43
C VAL A 223 -8.22 -11.15 13.35
N LEU A 224 -8.76 -11.94 14.29
CA LEU A 224 -9.60 -11.43 15.37
C LEU A 224 -8.82 -11.49 16.69
N PHE A 225 -8.53 -10.32 17.25
CA PHE A 225 -7.97 -10.16 18.58
C PHE A 225 -9.10 -9.97 19.59
N ALA A 226 -9.32 -10.93 20.49
CA ALA A 226 -10.37 -10.84 21.50
C ALA A 226 -9.86 -11.28 22.90
N PRO A 227 -10.32 -10.65 24.00
CA PRO A 227 -9.98 -11.08 25.36
C PRO A 227 -10.46 -12.51 25.68
N ARG A 228 -11.57 -12.94 25.05
CA ARG A 228 -12.09 -14.31 25.11
C ARG A 228 -12.54 -14.71 23.71
N LEU A 229 -11.88 -15.71 23.13
CA LEU A 229 -12.32 -16.32 21.87
C LEU A 229 -13.29 -17.45 22.22
N SER A 230 -14.57 -17.28 21.87
CA SER A 230 -15.52 -18.41 21.89
C SER A 230 -15.14 -19.35 20.74
N PRO A 231 -15.12 -20.68 20.95
CA PRO A 231 -14.77 -21.65 19.91
C PRO A 231 -15.79 -21.72 18.74
N ASN A 232 -16.94 -21.04 18.83
CA ASN A 232 -18.07 -21.15 17.89
C ASN A 232 -18.30 -19.93 16.99
N PHE A 233 -17.31 -19.06 16.81
CA PHE A 233 -17.46 -17.93 15.90
C PHE A 233 -17.02 -18.32 14.49
N ASP A 234 -17.97 -18.72 13.64
CA ASP A 234 -17.80 -18.78 12.18
C ASP A 234 -17.74 -17.35 11.62
N LEU A 235 -16.65 -16.66 11.94
CA LEU A 235 -16.37 -15.33 11.41
C LEU A 235 -15.50 -15.48 10.18
N SER A 236 -15.82 -14.71 9.15
CA SER A 236 -15.03 -14.60 7.94
C SER A 236 -15.25 -13.23 7.35
N ILE A 237 -14.28 -12.77 6.58
CA ILE A 237 -14.44 -11.63 5.68
C ILE A 237 -14.29 -12.10 4.24
N THR A 238 -14.76 -11.31 3.30
CA THR A 238 -14.64 -11.54 1.87
C THR A 238 -13.74 -10.47 1.27
N ILE A 239 -12.75 -10.85 0.47
CA ILE A 239 -11.89 -9.94 -0.28
C ILE A 239 -11.92 -10.39 -1.74
N ASN A 240 -12.42 -9.55 -2.65
CA ASN A 240 -12.63 -9.90 -4.07
C ASN A 240 -13.33 -11.27 -4.24
N ASP A 241 -14.46 -11.45 -3.56
CA ASP A 241 -15.27 -12.68 -3.56
C ASP A 241 -14.58 -13.94 -2.97
N VAL A 242 -13.38 -13.81 -2.41
CA VAL A 242 -12.69 -14.90 -1.71
C VAL A 242 -12.94 -14.79 -0.21
N LEU A 243 -13.48 -15.86 0.39
CA LEU A 243 -13.63 -15.99 1.84
C LEU A 243 -12.28 -16.14 2.53
N VAL A 244 -12.02 -15.28 3.51
CA VAL A 244 -10.84 -15.28 4.36
C VAL A 244 -11.27 -15.50 5.81
N PHE A 245 -10.85 -16.64 6.35
CA PHE A 245 -11.12 -17.03 7.73
C PHE A 245 -10.05 -16.46 8.68
N PRO A 246 -10.39 -16.23 9.96
CA PRO A 246 -9.46 -15.68 10.94
C PRO A 246 -8.29 -16.64 11.16
N SER A 247 -7.08 -16.15 10.94
CA SER A 247 -5.86 -16.86 11.32
C SER A 247 -5.76 -16.87 12.84
N THR A 248 -5.59 -18.07 13.42
CA THR A 248 -5.41 -18.22 14.87
C THR A 248 -4.06 -17.63 15.27
N SER A 249 -4.05 -16.39 15.73
CA SER A 249 -2.87 -15.79 16.35
C SER A 249 -3.24 -15.22 17.71
N ARG A 250 -2.63 -15.79 18.76
CA ARG A 250 -2.57 -15.12 20.07
C ARG A 250 -1.64 -13.90 19.90
N PRO A 251 -1.87 -12.79 20.62
CA PRO A 251 -1.03 -11.58 20.53
C PRO A 251 0.48 -11.83 20.68
N SER A 252 0.88 -12.93 21.32
CA SER A 252 2.28 -13.35 21.48
C SER A 252 3.00 -13.76 20.18
N GLN A 253 2.28 -13.96 19.06
CA GLN A 253 2.87 -14.39 17.79
C GLN A 253 3.29 -13.24 16.84
N LEU A 254 2.96 -11.99 17.16
CA LEU A 254 3.44 -10.80 16.42
C LEU A 254 4.89 -10.40 16.79
N SER A 255 5.65 -11.33 17.36
CA SER A 255 7.01 -11.14 17.88
C SER A 255 8.12 -11.72 16.99
N ARG A 256 7.82 -12.00 15.71
CA ARG A 256 8.79 -12.47 14.72
C ARG A 256 8.66 -11.74 13.40
#